data_AF-A0A2J6X9D0-F1
#
_entry.id   AF-A0A2J6X9D0-F1
#
_cell.length_a   1.000
_cell.length_b   1.000
_cell.length_c   1.000
_cell.angle_alpha   90.00
_cell.angle_beta   90.00
_cell.angle_gamma   90.00
#
_symmetry.space_group_name_H-M   'P 1'
#
loop_
_entity.id
_entity.type
_entity.pdbx_description
1 polymer ?
#
loop_
_entity_poly.entity_id
_entity_poly.type
_entity_poly.pdbx_seq_one_letter_code
_entity_poly.pdbx_strand_id
1 'polypeptide(L)'
;MIYKILSYLAIIAIGYLLKSLKFLDETEGRAFSKIVIYITLPAVIIQAVTSVKLTLALFSLTAFGILTTLTLMIAGFLIFRRSNIARGTKGSLILTFNGLNLGLFAYPFAQLLWGGKGLA
;
A
#
# COMPACT_ATOMS: atom_id res chain seq x y z
N MET A 1 1.83 3.78 21.52
CA MET A 1 1.10 3.72 20.23
C MET A 1 1.15 5.06 19.49
N ILE A 2 0.79 6.17 20.14
CA ILE A 2 0.81 7.51 19.52
C ILE A 2 2.20 7.89 18.95
N TYR A 3 3.27 7.64 19.70
CA TYR A 3 4.64 7.96 19.27
C TYR A 3 5.05 7.21 18.01
N LYS A 4 4.60 5.96 17.83
CA LYS A 4 4.88 5.16 16.63
C LYS A 4 4.25 5.81 15.39
N ILE A 5 2.99 6.21 15.51
CA ILE A 5 2.26 6.89 14.42
C ILE A 5 2.94 8.22 14.10
N LEU A 6 3.30 9.00 15.13
CA LEU A 6 4.03 10.26 14.94
C LEU A 6 5.39 10.04 14.28
N SER A 7 6.13 8.99 14.64
CA SER A 7 7.39 8.64 13.97
C SER A 7 7.18 8.29 12.50
N TYR A 8 6.11 7.56 12.16
CA TYR A 8 5.80 7.22 10.77
C TYR A 8 5.47 8.47 9.94
N LEU A 9 4.64 9.36 10.48
CA LEU A 9 4.32 10.64 9.85
C LEU A 9 5.55 11.54 9.73
N ALA A 10 6.42 11.54 10.74
CA ALA A 10 7.68 12.29 10.70
C ALA A 10 8.60 11.80 9.58
N ILE A 11 8.70 10.48 9.35
CA ILE A 11 9.49 9.93 8.24
C ILE A 11 8.95 10.41 6.89
N ILE A 12 7.62 10.41 6.71
CA ILE A 12 6.98 10.93 5.49
C ILE A 12 7.27 12.43 5.32
N ALA A 13 7.15 13.21 6.39
CA ALA A 13 7.44 14.64 6.39
C ALA A 13 8.91 14.93 6.04
N ILE A 14 9.85 14.16 6.58
CA ILE A 14 11.28 14.26 6.25
C ILE A 14 11.50 13.98 4.77
N GLY A 15 10.94 12.91 4.21
CA GLY A 15 11.06 12.61 2.79
C GLY A 15 10.54 13.74 1.90
N TYR A 16 9.41 14.34 2.27
CA TYR A 16 8.86 15.51 1.58
C TYR A 16 9.76 16.76 1.71
N LEU A 17 10.30 17.02 2.91
CA LEU A 17 11.21 18.12 3.15
C LEU A 17 12.48 17.97 2.31
N LEU A 18 13.10 16.80 2.28
CA LEU A 18 14.30 16.52 1.47
C LEU A 18 14.04 16.74 -0.03
N LYS A 19 12.86 16.32 -0.52
CA LYS A 19 12.41 16.62 -1.88
C LYS A 19 12.27 18.13 -2.11
N SER A 20 11.63 18.84 -1.17
CA SER A 20 11.40 20.29 -1.30
C SER A 20 12.69 21.11 -1.29
N LEU A 21 13.71 20.65 -0.55
CA LEU A 21 15.04 21.24 -0.49
C LEU A 21 15.93 20.87 -1.70
N LYS A 22 15.41 20.06 -2.64
CA LYS A 22 16.16 19.51 -3.79
C LYS A 22 17.39 18.69 -3.38
N PHE A 23 17.38 18.13 -2.17
CA PHE A 23 18.43 17.20 -1.72
C PHE A 23 18.24 15.81 -2.34
N LEU A 24 16.99 15.44 -2.63
CA LEU A 24 16.62 14.26 -3.41
C LEU A 24 15.81 14.72 -4.62
N ASP A 25 16.27 14.39 -5.82
CA ASP A 25 15.52 14.61 -7.05
C ASP A 25 14.81 13.33 -7.53
N GLU A 26 14.19 13.40 -8.72
CA GLU A 26 13.42 12.28 -9.25
C GLU A 26 14.27 11.05 -9.50
N THR A 27 15.57 11.23 -9.73
CA THR A 27 16.50 10.14 -10.02
C THR A 27 16.71 9.26 -8.79
N GLU A 28 17.05 9.86 -7.65
CA GLU A 28 17.23 9.18 -6.36
C GLU A 28 15.90 8.61 -5.90
N GLY A 29 14.81 9.37 -6.02
CA GLY A 29 13.47 8.89 -5.68
C GLY A 29 13.09 7.63 -6.47
N ARG A 30 13.46 7.56 -7.75
CA ARG A 30 13.25 6.38 -8.60
C ARG A 30 14.15 5.22 -8.20
N ALA A 31 15.41 5.48 -7.85
CA ALA A 31 16.31 4.45 -7.35
C ALA A 31 15.79 3.83 -6.03
N PHE A 32 15.37 4.67 -5.08
CA PHE A 32 14.71 4.23 -3.84
C PHE A 32 13.44 3.42 -4.13
N SER A 33 12.58 3.90 -5.03
CA SER A 33 11.34 3.19 -5.39
C SER A 33 11.62 1.80 -5.95
N LYS A 34 12.67 1.65 -6.77
CA LYS A 34 13.09 0.34 -7.29
C LYS A 34 13.53 -0.60 -6.16
N ILE A 35 14.34 -0.12 -5.22
CA ILE A 35 14.75 -0.93 -4.06
C ILE A 35 13.51 -1.36 -3.27
N VAL A 36 12.59 -0.43 -3.02
CA VAL A 36 11.39 -0.73 -2.24
C VAL A 36 10.54 -1.80 -2.94
N ILE A 37 10.21 -1.60 -4.21
CA ILE A 37 9.29 -2.47 -4.97
C ILE A 37 9.92 -3.82 -5.30
N TYR A 38 11.19 -3.86 -5.72
CA TYR A 38 11.81 -5.07 -6.24
C TYR A 38 12.59 -5.87 -5.20
N ILE A 39 12.94 -5.28 -4.06
CA ILE A 39 13.74 -5.95 -3.02
C ILE A 39 12.96 -6.03 -1.72
N THR A 40 12.58 -4.89 -1.14
CA THR A 40 12.00 -4.89 0.21
C THR A 40 10.60 -5.49 0.25
N LEU A 41 9.76 -5.20 -0.75
CA LEU A 41 8.40 -5.70 -0.80
C LEU A 41 8.37 -7.24 -0.93
N PRO A 42 9.12 -7.88 -1.86
CA PRO A 42 9.25 -9.33 -1.88
C PRO A 42 9.80 -9.91 -0.58
N ALA A 43 10.81 -9.28 0.02
CA ALA A 43 11.39 -9.74 1.29
C ALA A 43 10.36 -9.72 2.44
N VAL A 44 9.55 -8.65 2.53
CA VAL A 44 8.46 -8.54 3.51
C VAL A 44 7.38 -9.60 3.27
N ILE A 45 7.01 -9.88 2.02
CA ILE A 45 6.04 -10.92 1.69
C ILE A 45 6.57 -12.30 2.12
N ILE A 46 7.82 -12.63 1.80
CA ILE A 46 8.45 -13.89 2.22
C ILE A 46 8.50 -13.98 3.74
N GLN A 47 8.91 -12.91 4.43
CA GLN A 47 8.94 -12.86 5.88
C GLN A 47 7.54 -13.08 6.48
N ALA A 48 6.51 -12.42 5.97
CA ALA A 48 5.14 -12.59 6.45
C ALA A 48 4.66 -14.03 6.28
N VAL A 49 4.83 -14.63 5.09
CA VAL A 49 4.39 -16.01 4.82
C VAL A 49 5.14 -17.03 5.69
N THR A 50 6.44 -16.83 5.92
CA THR A 50 7.26 -17.76 6.72
C THR A 50 7.06 -17.59 8.23
N SER A 51 6.61 -16.42 8.68
CA SER A 51 6.36 -16.13 10.11
C SER A 51 5.02 -16.69 10.60
N VAL A 52 4.15 -17.11 9.70
CA VAL A 52 2.76 -17.46 9.98
C VAL A 52 2.52 -18.94 9.69
N LYS A 53 1.82 -19.63 10.59
CA LYS A 53 1.30 -20.97 10.28
C LYS A 53 0.09 -20.81 9.36
N LEU A 54 0.24 -21.24 8.11
CA LEU A 54 -0.86 -21.28 7.15
C LEU A 54 -1.96 -22.21 7.65
N THR A 55 -3.04 -21.63 8.16
CA THR A 55 -4.24 -22.34 8.59
C THR A 55 -5.38 -22.05 7.63
N LEU A 56 -6.36 -22.96 7.53
CA LEU A 56 -7.55 -22.78 6.69
C LEU A 56 -8.30 -21.46 6.99
N ALA A 57 -8.26 -20.99 8.24
CA ALA A 57 -8.86 -19.73 8.63
C ALA A 57 -8.28 -18.51 7.88
N LEU A 58 -6.99 -18.52 7.53
CA LEU A 58 -6.37 -17.41 6.79
C LEU A 58 -6.88 -17.29 5.35
N PHE A 59 -7.40 -18.36 4.76
CA PHE A 59 -8.03 -18.27 3.43
C PHE A 59 -9.33 -17.47 3.47
N SER A 60 -10.00 -17.36 4.62
CA SER A 60 -11.16 -16.48 4.80
C SER A 60 -10.77 -15.00 4.69
N LEU A 61 -9.60 -14.63 5.20
CA LEU A 61 -9.00 -13.29 5.03
C LEU A 61 -8.67 -13.02 3.56
N THR A 62 -8.11 -13.99 2.85
CA THR A 62 -7.87 -13.87 1.40
C THR A 62 -9.17 -13.67 0.63
N ALA A 63 -10.20 -14.45 0.93
CA ALA A 63 -11.52 -14.29 0.32
C ALA A 63 -12.12 -12.92 0.62
N PHE A 64 -11.99 -12.43 1.85
CA PHE A 64 -12.40 -11.07 2.23
C PHE A 64 -11.64 -9.99 1.44
N GLY A 65 -10.33 -10.14 1.26
CA GLY A 65 -9.52 -9.25 0.43
C GLY A 65 -9.99 -9.20 -1.03
N ILE A 66 -10.33 -10.35 -1.62
CA ILE A 66 -10.89 -10.42 -2.97
C ILE A 66 -12.25 -9.73 -3.02
N LEU A 67 -13.16 -10.04 -2.09
CA LEU A 67 -14.51 -9.47 -2.05
C LEU A 67 -14.49 -7.95 -1.89
N THR A 68 -13.66 -7.43 -0.98
CA THR A 68 -13.50 -5.98 -0.78
C THR A 68 -12.92 -5.30 -2.02
N THR A 69 -11.90 -5.89 -2.63
CA THR A 69 -11.32 -5.38 -3.88
C THR A 69 -12.35 -5.35 -5.01
N LEU A 70 -13.12 -6.43 -5.20
CA LEU A 70 -14.18 -6.47 -6.21
C LEU A 70 -15.27 -5.43 -5.92
N THR A 71 -15.68 -5.30 -4.66
CA THR A 71 -16.70 -4.33 -4.23
C THR A 71 -16.26 -2.90 -4.53
N LEU A 72 -15.00 -2.54 -4.19
CA LEU A 72 -14.45 -1.23 -4.48
C LEU A 72 -14.30 -0.99 -5.99
N MET A 73 -13.92 -2.01 -6.76
CA MET A 73 -13.82 -1.88 -8.21
C MET A 73 -15.19 -1.65 -8.87
N ILE A 74 -16.22 -2.38 -8.44
CA ILE A 74 -17.60 -2.18 -8.89
C ILE A 74 -18.09 -0.79 -8.48
N ALA A 75 -17.88 -0.39 -7.23
CA ALA A 75 -18.28 0.93 -6.75
C ALA A 75 -17.60 2.06 -7.55
N GLY A 76 -16.29 1.98 -7.75
CA GLY A 76 -15.54 2.92 -8.59
C GLY A 76 -16.09 2.97 -10.01
N PHE A 77 -16.35 1.82 -10.63
CA PHE A 77 -16.99 1.78 -11.94
C PHE A 77 -18.36 2.45 -11.94
N LEU A 78 -19.23 2.18 -10.96
CA LEU A 78 -20.56 2.78 -10.88
C LEU A 78 -20.52 4.30 -10.68
N ILE A 79 -19.56 4.80 -9.88
CA ILE A 79 -19.34 6.23 -9.63
C ILE A 79 -18.86 6.90 -10.92
N PHE A 80 -17.80 6.38 -11.54
CA PHE A 80 -17.15 7.05 -12.65
C PHE A 80 -17.81 6.74 -14.01
N ARG A 81 -18.60 5.68 -14.18
CA ARG A 81 -19.21 5.36 -15.50
C ARG A 81 -20.05 6.51 -16.06
N ARG A 82 -20.70 7.32 -15.21
CA ARG A 82 -21.53 8.47 -15.63
C ARG A 82 -20.78 9.81 -15.70
N SER A 83 -19.51 9.87 -15.35
CA SER A 83 -18.73 11.11 -15.45
C SER A 83 -18.34 11.40 -16.92
N ASN A 84 -18.33 12.68 -17.31
CA ASN A 84 -17.86 13.19 -18.62
C ASN A 84 -16.33 13.14 -18.81
N ILE A 85 -15.64 12.29 -18.05
CA ILE A 85 -14.19 12.13 -18.09
C ILE A 85 -13.80 11.20 -19.25
N ALA A 86 -12.67 11.50 -19.91
CA ALA A 86 -12.09 10.66 -20.95
C ALA A 86 -11.91 9.20 -20.48
N ARG A 87 -12.12 8.23 -21.37
CA ARG A 87 -12.09 6.79 -21.03
C ARG A 87 -10.79 6.34 -20.35
N GLY A 88 -9.64 6.81 -20.83
CA GLY A 88 -8.34 6.47 -20.23
C GLY A 88 -8.22 6.95 -18.78
N THR A 89 -8.53 8.22 -18.53
CA THR A 89 -8.53 8.80 -17.18
C THR A 89 -9.56 8.12 -16.26
N LYS A 90 -10.73 7.76 -16.79
CA LYS A 90 -11.75 7.00 -16.05
C LYS A 90 -11.22 5.64 -15.57
N GLY A 91 -10.51 4.91 -16.43
CA GLY A 91 -9.85 3.66 -16.04
C GLY A 91 -8.85 3.87 -14.90
N SER A 92 -7.97 4.88 -15.01
CA SER A 92 -7.00 5.21 -13.97
C SER A 92 -7.66 5.60 -12.65
N LEU A 93 -8.77 6.32 -12.68
CA LEU A 93 -9.52 6.70 -11.47
C LEU A 93 -10.15 5.48 -10.79
N ILE A 94 -10.73 4.54 -11.54
CA ILE A 94 -11.27 3.31 -10.99
C ILE A 94 -10.16 2.47 -10.33
N LEU A 95 -9.00 2.34 -10.98
CA LEU A 95 -7.85 1.64 -10.42
C LEU A 95 -7.30 2.32 -9.16
N THR A 96 -7.21 3.65 -9.17
CA THR A 96 -6.74 4.42 -8.00
C THR A 96 -7.73 4.34 -6.84
N PHE A 97 -9.04 4.34 -7.12
CA PHE A 97 -10.10 4.14 -6.12
C PHE A 97 -10.01 2.76 -5.45
N ASN A 98 -9.52 1.76 -6.19
CA ASN A 98 -9.24 0.42 -5.67
C ASN A 98 -7.87 0.30 -4.99
N GLY A 99 -6.97 1.28 -5.18
CA GLY A 99 -5.58 1.26 -4.75
C GLY A 99 -5.41 1.41 -3.24
N LEU A 100 -5.64 0.32 -2.51
CA LEU A 100 -5.47 0.27 -1.04
C LEU A 100 -3.99 0.35 -0.58
N ASN A 101 -3.03 0.34 -1.52
CA ASN A 101 -1.58 0.36 -1.25
C ASN A 101 -1.15 -0.64 -0.16
N LEU A 102 -1.74 -1.84 -0.18
CA LEU A 102 -1.56 -2.81 0.91
C LEU A 102 -0.07 -3.13 1.13
N GLY A 103 0.66 -3.46 0.07
CA GLY A 103 2.07 -3.83 0.18
C GLY A 103 3.00 -2.70 0.61
N LEU A 104 2.89 -1.51 0.01
CA LEU A 104 3.83 -0.40 0.25
C LEU A 104 3.47 0.46 1.46
N PHE A 105 2.20 0.51 1.85
CA PHE A 105 1.74 1.36 2.95
C PHE A 105 1.17 0.54 4.10
N ALA A 106 0.18 -0.32 3.85
CA ALA A 106 -0.53 -1.01 4.93
C ALA A 106 0.36 -2.01 5.70
N TYR A 107 1.21 -2.78 5.00
CA TYR A 107 2.10 -3.75 5.64
C TYR A 107 3.13 -3.10 6.58
N PRO A 108 3.95 -2.11 6.15
CA PRO A 108 4.84 -1.41 7.06
C PRO A 108 4.12 -0.73 8.22
N PHE A 109 2.93 -0.17 7.97
CA PHE A 109 2.12 0.46 9.01
C PHE A 109 1.60 -0.56 10.04
N ALA A 110 1.11 -1.72 9.58
CA ALA A 110 0.65 -2.80 10.43
C ALA A 110 1.81 -3.39 11.26
N GLN A 111 2.96 -3.60 10.64
CA GLN A 111 4.19 -4.03 11.31
C GLN A 111 4.64 -3.03 12.38
N LEU A 112 4.55 -1.73 12.10
CA LEU A 112 4.91 -0.70 13.06
C LEU A 112 4.00 -0.75 14.31
N LEU A 113 2.68 -0.84 14.09
CA LEU A 113 1.71 -0.83 15.18
C LEU A 113 1.73 -2.13 16.01
N TRP A 114 1.66 -3.28 15.34
CA TRP A 114 1.43 -4.59 15.96
C TRP A 114 2.61 -5.55 15.88
N GLY A 115 3.75 -5.14 15.29
CA GLY A 115 4.93 -6.00 15.14
C GLY A 115 4.65 -7.18 14.20
N GLY A 116 5.32 -8.31 14.43
CA GLY A 116 5.11 -9.52 13.63
C GLY A 116 3.67 -10.05 13.66
N LYS A 117 2.89 -9.75 14.71
CA LYS A 117 1.46 -10.09 14.76
C LYS A 117 0.60 -9.30 13.77
N GLY A 118 1.05 -8.11 13.36
CA GLY A 118 0.38 -7.31 12.34
C GLY A 118 0.60 -7.84 10.91
N LEU A 119 1.52 -8.78 10.76
CA LEU A 119 1.85 -9.45 9.50
C LEU A 119 1.21 -10.86 9.40
N ALA A 120 0.47 -11.27 10.43
CA ALA A 120 -0.02 -12.62 10.67
C ALA A 120 -1.54 -12.74 10.64
#